data_AF-A0A7S1CUF7-F1
#
_entry.id   AF-A0A7S1CUF7-F1
#
_cell.length_a   1.000
_cell.length_b   1.000
_cell.length_c   1.000
_cell.angle_alpha   90.00
_cell.angle_beta   90.00
_cell.angle_gamma   90.00
#
_symmetry.space_group_name_H-M   'P 1'
#
loop_
_entity.id
_entity.type
_entity.pdbx_description
1 polymer ?
#
loop_
_entity_poly.entity_id
_entity_poly.type
_entity_poly.pdbx_seq_one_letter_code
_entity_poly.pdbx_strand_id
1 'polypeptide(L)'
;GKFVRLWLSVAADADADEIDGGEKKAATVQRILAAQNKDPMPPLPPQICCPNSFAMAELTHVAGLVTRENVKSGASHPNMMPTVVIFDTTLSRGLPDWVRFGTALRGIEHAIGAIC
;
A
#
# COMPACT_ATOMS: atom_id res chain seq x y z
N GLY A 1 2.04 -1.14 -13.56
CA GLY A 1 2.48 -2.42 -12.96
C GLY A 1 1.50 -2.79 -11.88
N LYS A 2 1.05 -4.04 -11.83
CA LYS A 2 0.09 -4.47 -10.80
C LYS A 2 0.85 -4.77 -9.51
N PHE A 3 0.96 -3.77 -8.68
CA PHE A 3 1.42 -3.90 -7.31
C PHE A 3 0.31 -4.52 -6.45
N VAL A 4 0.60 -5.60 -5.73
CA VAL A 4 -0.36 -6.24 -4.82
C VAL A 4 0.16 -6.10 -3.40
N ARG A 5 -0.54 -5.30 -2.59
CA ARG A 5 -0.44 -5.33 -1.13
C ARG A 5 -1.60 -6.15 -0.59
N LEU A 6 -1.29 -7.15 0.22
CA LEU A 6 -2.27 -7.94 0.93
C LEU A 6 -2.26 -7.50 2.40
N TRP A 7 -3.38 -6.97 2.83
CA TRP A 7 -3.61 -6.65 4.23
C TRP A 7 -4.09 -7.91 4.95
N LEU A 8 -3.31 -8.36 5.93
CA LEU A 8 -3.66 -9.53 6.72
C LEU A 8 -4.46 -9.07 7.94
N SER A 9 -5.77 -9.26 7.92
CA SER A 9 -6.55 -9.26 9.16
C SER A 9 -6.37 -10.61 9.83
N VAL A 10 -5.82 -10.63 11.05
CA VAL A 10 -5.77 -11.86 11.86
C VAL A 10 -7.20 -12.16 12.31
N ALA A 11 -7.61 -13.43 12.25
CA ALA A 11 -8.95 -13.86 12.67
C ALA A 11 -9.31 -13.48 14.13
N ALA A 12 -8.35 -13.10 14.97
CA ALA A 12 -8.59 -12.60 16.32
C ALA A 12 -9.36 -11.25 16.36
N ASP A 13 -9.42 -10.50 15.25
CA ASP A 13 -10.27 -9.31 15.12
C ASP A 13 -11.74 -9.65 14.81
N ALA A 14 -12.05 -10.94 14.55
CA ALA A 14 -13.40 -11.43 14.27
C ALA A 14 -14.27 -11.58 15.52
N ASP A 15 -13.68 -11.60 16.72
CA ASP A 15 -14.46 -11.60 17.99
C ASP A 15 -14.77 -10.19 18.51
N ALA A 16 -14.30 -9.13 17.83
CA ALA A 16 -14.68 -7.75 18.10
C ALA A 16 -15.81 -7.29 17.14
N ASP A 17 -16.72 -8.21 16.83
CA ASP A 17 -17.77 -8.11 15.80
C ASP A 17 -19.07 -7.42 16.28
N GLU A 18 -19.13 -6.91 17.50
CA GLU A 18 -20.28 -6.13 17.97
C GLU A 18 -19.89 -4.67 18.19
N ILE A 19 -20.01 -3.87 17.14
CA ILE A 19 -20.54 -2.49 17.10
C ILE A 19 -20.38 -2.05 15.63
N ASP A 20 -21.50 -1.82 14.97
CA ASP A 20 -21.62 -1.19 13.64
C ASP A 20 -21.55 -2.11 12.40
N GLY A 21 -22.63 -2.88 12.20
CA GLY A 21 -23.18 -3.10 10.85
C GLY A 21 -22.32 -3.85 9.83
N GLY A 22 -21.84 -5.05 10.16
CA GLY A 22 -21.71 -6.16 9.20
C GLY A 22 -20.72 -6.04 8.02
N GLU A 23 -19.90 -4.99 7.91
CA GLU A 23 -18.86 -4.90 6.88
C GLU A 23 -17.48 -5.27 7.44
N LYS A 24 -16.94 -6.41 6.98
CA LYS A 24 -15.61 -6.93 7.34
C LYS A 24 -14.58 -5.80 7.40
N LYS A 25 -13.77 -5.75 8.48
CA LYS A 25 -12.63 -4.83 8.72
C LYS A 25 -11.50 -5.00 7.69
N ALA A 26 -11.79 -4.90 6.39
CA ALA A 26 -10.78 -4.81 5.36
C ALA A 26 -10.12 -3.43 5.45
N ALA A 27 -8.79 -3.40 5.57
CA ALA A 27 -8.00 -2.18 5.51
C ALA A 27 -8.05 -1.58 4.08
N THR A 28 -9.16 -0.89 3.82
CA THR A 28 -9.42 -0.18 2.57
C THR A 28 -8.81 1.21 2.67
N VAL A 29 -8.32 1.75 1.57
CA VAL A 29 -7.69 3.10 1.50
C VAL A 29 -8.61 4.20 2.07
N GLN A 30 -9.93 4.13 1.86
CA GLN A 30 -10.88 5.08 2.44
C GLN A 30 -10.94 5.01 3.97
N ARG A 31 -10.84 3.80 4.55
CA ARG A 31 -10.79 3.63 6.02
C ARG A 31 -9.46 4.13 6.59
N ILE A 32 -8.37 4.01 5.84
CA ILE A 32 -7.07 4.59 6.22
C ILE A 32 -7.16 6.12 6.23
N LEU A 33 -7.73 6.72 5.17
CA LEU A 33 -7.92 8.17 5.10
C LEU A 33 -8.83 8.68 6.24
N ALA A 34 -9.89 7.94 6.56
CA ALA A 34 -10.78 8.26 7.67
C ALA A 34 -10.11 8.09 9.04
N ALA A 35 -9.27 7.05 9.20
CA ALA A 35 -8.51 6.81 10.41
C ALA A 35 -7.37 7.84 10.59
N GLN A 36 -6.79 8.37 9.50
CA GLN A 36 -5.75 9.42 9.53
C GLN A 36 -6.20 10.69 10.24
N ASN A 37 -7.50 10.97 10.25
CA ASN A 37 -8.07 12.13 10.91
C ASN A 37 -8.46 11.88 12.38
N LYS A 38 -8.22 10.68 12.94
CA LYS A 38 -8.51 10.34 14.35
C LYS A 38 -7.27 10.51 15.23
N ASP A 39 -7.48 10.93 16.49
CA ASP A 39 -6.42 11.05 17.50
C ASP A 39 -6.78 10.27 18.79
N PRO A 40 -6.04 9.20 19.15
CA PRO A 40 -5.00 8.56 18.33
C PRO A 40 -5.62 7.78 17.16
N MET A 41 -4.92 7.78 16.03
CA MET A 41 -5.31 6.95 14.88
C MET A 41 -5.18 5.47 15.26
N PRO A 42 -6.19 4.61 14.96
CA PRO A 42 -6.10 3.19 15.26
C PRO A 42 -4.98 2.51 14.45
N PRO A 43 -4.27 1.52 15.03
CA PRO A 43 -3.22 0.80 14.32
C PRO A 43 -3.81 0.03 13.14
N LEU A 44 -3.13 0.10 12.00
CA LEU A 44 -3.51 -0.67 10.82
C LEU A 44 -2.97 -2.11 10.90
N PRO A 45 -3.69 -3.11 10.35
CA PRO A 45 -3.25 -4.50 10.38
C PRO A 45 -1.96 -4.72 9.57
N PRO A 46 -1.17 -5.76 9.89
CA PRO A 46 0.07 -6.05 9.18
C PRO A 46 -0.18 -6.35 7.70
N GLN A 47 0.80 -6.02 6.87
CA GLN A 47 0.72 -6.18 5.42
C GLN A 47 1.88 -7.02 4.90
N ILE A 48 1.59 -7.87 3.91
CA ILE A 48 2.59 -8.52 3.07
C ILE A 48 2.53 -7.91 1.68
N CYS A 49 3.70 -7.60 1.14
CA CYS A 49 3.85 -7.00 -0.17
C CYS A 49 4.74 -7.85 -1.08
N CYS A 50 4.24 -8.21 -2.26
CA CYS A 50 5.01 -8.93 -3.29
C CYS A 50 5.02 -8.06 -4.57
N PRO A 51 5.94 -7.09 -4.68
CA PRO A 51 5.98 -6.21 -5.85
C PRO A 51 6.44 -6.98 -7.10
N ASN A 52 5.81 -6.66 -8.24
CA ASN A 52 6.29 -7.09 -9.55
C ASN A 52 6.94 -5.96 -10.36
N SER A 53 6.91 -4.72 -9.87
CA SER A 53 7.45 -3.52 -10.52
C SER A 53 8.44 -2.80 -9.62
N PHE A 54 9.30 -1.96 -10.21
CA PHE A 54 10.49 -1.40 -9.54
C PHE A 54 10.32 0.03 -8.99
N ALA A 55 9.08 0.46 -8.74
CA ALA A 55 8.77 1.84 -8.40
C ALA A 55 8.86 2.17 -6.88
N MET A 56 9.37 1.24 -6.07
CA MET A 56 9.69 1.42 -4.64
C MET A 56 8.52 1.71 -3.69
N ALA A 57 7.27 1.63 -4.15
CA ALA A 57 6.12 1.90 -3.29
C ALA A 57 6.08 0.95 -2.07
N GLU A 58 6.54 -0.30 -2.20
CA GLU A 58 6.60 -1.31 -1.15
C GLU A 58 7.42 -0.91 0.09
N LEU A 59 8.33 0.07 -0.01
CA LEU A 59 9.17 0.51 1.09
C LEU A 59 8.73 1.86 1.67
N THR A 60 7.50 2.31 1.35
CA THR A 60 6.98 3.60 1.83
C THR A 60 5.75 3.43 2.72
N HIS A 61 5.62 4.35 3.66
CA HIS A 61 4.45 4.52 4.52
C HIS A 61 3.41 5.47 3.89
N VAL A 62 3.53 5.75 2.58
CA VAL A 62 2.69 6.69 1.84
C VAL A 62 1.92 5.95 0.76
N ALA A 63 0.65 6.30 0.57
CA ALA A 63 -0.20 5.78 -0.48
C ALA A 63 -0.76 6.93 -1.32
N GLY A 64 -0.64 6.83 -2.65
CA GLY A 64 -1.32 7.71 -3.58
C GLY A 64 -2.70 7.15 -3.94
N LEU A 65 -3.71 8.01 -3.97
CA LEU A 65 -5.08 7.66 -4.34
C LEU A 65 -5.63 8.65 -5.38
N VAL A 66 -6.57 8.17 -6.17
CA VAL A 66 -7.39 8.99 -7.06
C VAL A 66 -8.83 8.82 -6.61
N THR A 67 -9.49 9.92 -6.30
CA THR A 67 -10.90 9.90 -5.89
C THR A 67 -11.82 9.70 -7.10
N ARG A 68 -13.12 9.47 -6.87
CA ARG A 68 -14.10 9.34 -7.97
C ARG A 68 -14.22 10.63 -8.79
N GLU A 69 -13.89 11.76 -8.17
CA GLU A 69 -13.85 13.09 -8.77
C GLU A 69 -12.54 13.35 -9.55
N ASN A 70 -11.72 12.32 -9.81
CA ASN A 70 -10.41 12.40 -10.47
C ASN A 70 -9.40 13.31 -9.78
N VAL A 71 -9.55 13.50 -8.46
CA VAL A 71 -8.59 14.28 -7.67
C VAL A 71 -7.51 13.34 -7.13
N LYS A 72 -6.25 13.69 -7.38
CA LYS A 72 -5.10 13.01 -6.78
C LYS A 72 -4.99 13.42 -5.31
N SER A 73 -5.00 12.44 -4.41
CA SER A 73 -4.84 12.62 -2.98
C SER A 73 -3.78 11.65 -2.44
N GLY A 74 -3.40 11.79 -1.18
CA GLY A 74 -2.43 10.95 -0.51
C GLY A 74 -2.84 10.63 0.92
N ALA A 75 -2.47 9.44 1.39
CA ALA A 75 -2.55 9.03 2.79
C ALA A 75 -1.15 8.68 3.29
N SER A 76 -0.85 8.97 4.56
CA SER A 76 0.45 8.66 5.17
C SER A 76 0.27 8.21 6.62
N HIS A 77 0.88 7.07 7.00
CA HIS A 77 0.83 6.53 8.35
C HIS A 77 1.93 5.47 8.55
N PRO A 78 2.66 5.45 9.68
CA PRO A 78 3.76 4.50 9.91
C PRO A 78 3.39 3.02 9.67
N ASN A 79 2.22 2.57 10.15
CA ASN A 79 1.74 1.19 9.95
C ASN A 79 1.26 0.87 8.52
N MET A 80 1.34 1.82 7.58
CA MET A 80 1.12 1.51 6.16
C MET A 80 2.33 0.86 5.51
N MET A 81 3.53 0.98 6.11
CA MET A 81 4.69 0.27 5.62
C MET A 81 4.47 -1.25 5.79
N PRO A 82 4.67 -2.05 4.73
CA PRO A 82 4.53 -3.49 4.83
C PRO A 82 5.47 -4.10 5.88
N THR A 83 4.96 -5.07 6.63
CA THR A 83 5.74 -5.83 7.62
C THR A 83 6.70 -6.78 6.93
N VAL A 84 6.28 -7.33 5.79
CA VAL A 84 7.10 -8.25 4.98
C VAL A 84 7.02 -7.82 3.52
N VAL A 85 8.19 -7.73 2.88
CA VAL A 85 8.33 -7.45 1.45
C VAL A 85 9.10 -8.60 0.79
N ILE A 86 8.51 -9.20 -0.25
CA ILE A 86 9.09 -10.34 -0.96
C ILE A 86 9.40 -9.93 -2.40
N PHE A 87 10.68 -9.83 -2.74
CA PHE A 87 11.13 -9.57 -4.09
C PHE A 87 11.39 -10.88 -4.85
N ASP A 88 10.49 -11.24 -5.76
CA ASP A 88 10.67 -12.36 -6.70
C ASP A 88 10.69 -11.84 -8.14
N THR A 89 11.87 -11.91 -8.76
CA THR A 89 12.08 -11.47 -10.15
C THR A 89 11.21 -12.22 -11.17
N THR A 90 10.74 -13.42 -10.83
CA THR A 90 9.85 -14.22 -11.68
C THR A 90 8.51 -13.50 -11.90
N LEU A 91 8.03 -12.78 -10.88
CA LEU A 91 6.78 -11.99 -10.96
C LEU A 91 6.87 -10.83 -11.96
N SER A 92 8.09 -10.35 -12.25
CA SER A 92 8.34 -9.26 -13.20
C SER A 92 8.51 -9.72 -14.65
N ARG A 93 8.69 -11.02 -14.91
CA ARG A 93 8.97 -11.54 -16.27
C ARG A 93 7.86 -11.26 -17.28
N GLY A 94 6.61 -11.21 -16.81
CA GLY A 94 5.44 -10.93 -17.65
C GLY A 94 5.18 -9.44 -17.91
N LEU A 95 6.00 -8.53 -17.37
CA LEU A 95 5.82 -7.09 -17.61
C LEU A 95 6.20 -6.74 -19.05
N PRO A 96 5.35 -5.99 -19.79
CA PRO A 96 5.73 -5.38 -21.05
C PRO A 96 6.96 -4.47 -20.89
N ASP A 97 7.80 -4.38 -21.93
CA ASP A 97 9.08 -3.66 -21.86
C ASP A 97 8.92 -2.20 -21.43
N TRP A 98 7.90 -1.51 -21.94
CA TRP A 98 7.61 -0.12 -21.57
C TRP A 98 7.24 0.05 -20.09
N VAL A 99 6.56 -0.93 -19.47
CA VAL A 99 6.27 -0.92 -18.03
C VAL A 99 7.54 -1.17 -17.24
N ARG A 100 8.35 -2.13 -17.70
CA ARG A 100 9.61 -2.51 -17.07
C ARG A 100 10.56 -1.31 -17.03
N PHE A 101 10.74 -0.65 -18.18
CA PHE A 101 11.52 0.57 -18.32
C PHE A 101 10.96 1.72 -17.47
N GLY A 102 9.66 2.03 -17.62
CA GLY A 102 9.06 3.16 -16.92
C GLY A 102 9.13 3.03 -15.39
N THR A 103 8.92 1.84 -14.85
CA THR A 103 9.00 1.62 -13.39
C THR A 103 10.42 1.57 -12.87
N ALA A 104 11.39 1.08 -13.67
CA ALA A 104 12.81 1.17 -13.34
C ALA A 104 13.30 2.63 -13.31
N LEU A 105 12.91 3.44 -14.29
CA LEU A 105 13.25 4.85 -14.34
C LEU A 105 12.73 5.61 -13.11
N ARG A 106 11.52 5.26 -12.62
CA ARG A 106 10.97 5.82 -11.37
C ARG A 106 11.78 5.45 -10.14
N GLY A 107 12.27 4.20 -10.05
CA GLY A 107 13.20 3.82 -8.99
C GLY A 107 14.47 4.67 -8.98
N ILE A 108 15.03 4.96 -10.16
CA ILE A 108 16.21 5.82 -10.30
C ILE A 108 15.89 7.27 -9.90
N GLU A 109 14.76 7.82 -10.36
CA GLU A 109 14.29 9.16 -9.96
C GLU A 109 14.22 9.30 -8.44
N HIS A 110 13.65 8.30 -7.75
CA HIS A 110 13.59 8.29 -6.29
C HIS A 110 14.96 8.17 -5.63
N ALA A 111 15.85 7.32 -6.16
CA ALA A 111 17.20 7.16 -5.61
C ALA A 111 18.01 8.46 -5.70
N ILE A 112 17.94 9.16 -6.84
CA ILE A 112 18.61 10.46 -7.01
C ILE A 112 17.96 11.51 -6.11
N GLY A 113 16.63 11.59 -6.08
CA GLY A 113 15.90 12.54 -5.23
C GLY A 113 16.09 12.33 -3.72
N ALA A 114 16.59 11.17 -3.30
CA ALA A 114 16.94 10.92 -1.90
C ALA A 114 18.37 11.38 -1.54
N ILE A 115 19.24 11.62 -2.53
CA ILE A 115 20.65 11.97 -2.33
C ILE A 115 20.89 13.48 -2.56
N CYS A 116 20.08 14.13 -3.40
CA CYS A 116 20.12 15.57 -3.66
C CYS A 116 19.23 16.36 -2.71
#